data_AF-A0A1Z5J7U1-F1
#
_entry.id   AF-A0A1Z5J7U1-F1
#
_cell.length_a   1.000
_cell.length_b   1.000
_cell.length_c   1.000
_cell.angle_alpha   90.00
_cell.angle_beta   90.00
_cell.angle_gamma   90.00
#
_symmetry.space_group_name_H-M   'P 1'
#
loop_
_entity.id
_entity.type
_entity.pdbx_description
1 polymer ?
#
loop_
_entity_poly.entity_id
_entity_poly.type
_entity_poly.pdbx_seq_one_letter_code
_entity_poly.pdbx_strand_id
1 'polypeptide(L)'
;MTRKQPRRRPFVLIPLLVLFLNQIPSRWWQAFAFAPTNHVLLYRTFSNDKRASVRASMSSNQQDEEPTRRGDLVKTLNGGTAMIFEMARRSFGPSSDSTFLPRWHPFRGISPYNPNFRTQPPPMDPQGYAGTIWKNARKSAQPAMWRYALRSYDRMVMPTNTTATSGSSVGRVERTNIHYEGALVACSKLGEWEKALEIYNEVQQKENKWLDRVSTESATKSRRSRRKY
;
A
#
# COMPACT_ATOMS: atom_id res chain seq x y z
N MET A 1 21.12 -4.85 -49.80
CA MET A 1 20.10 -5.73 -49.17
C MET A 1 19.22 -4.90 -48.24
N THR A 2 18.08 -4.42 -48.72
CA THR A 2 17.16 -3.56 -47.97
C THR A 2 15.91 -4.35 -47.57
N ARG A 3 15.72 -4.58 -46.27
CA ARG A 3 14.56 -5.30 -45.72
C ARG A 3 13.30 -4.43 -45.84
N LYS A 4 12.38 -4.81 -46.72
CA LYS A 4 11.03 -4.23 -46.81
C LYS A 4 10.24 -4.57 -45.54
N GLN A 5 9.77 -3.54 -44.85
CA GLN A 5 8.85 -3.66 -43.71
C GLN A 5 7.42 -3.99 -44.19
N PRO A 6 6.70 -4.91 -43.53
CA PRO A 6 5.33 -5.24 -43.89
C PRO A 6 4.36 -4.10 -43.48
N ARG A 7 3.66 -3.54 -44.47
CA ARG A 7 2.57 -2.58 -44.25
C ARG A 7 1.36 -3.30 -43.63
N ARG A 8 1.05 -2.98 -42.38
CA ARG A 8 -0.19 -3.41 -41.71
C ARG A 8 -1.37 -2.65 -42.32
N ARG A 9 -2.37 -3.38 -42.82
CA ARG A 9 -3.64 -2.81 -43.28
C ARG A 9 -4.52 -2.46 -42.06
N PRO A 10 -5.31 -1.38 -42.09
CA PRO A 10 -6.29 -1.09 -41.06
C PRO A 10 -7.40 -2.15 -41.13
N PHE A 11 -7.58 -2.90 -40.04
CA PHE A 11 -8.75 -3.75 -39.85
C PHE A 11 -9.97 -2.85 -39.65
N VAL A 12 -10.87 -2.82 -40.64
CA VAL A 12 -12.20 -2.25 -40.50
C VAL A 12 -13.05 -3.28 -39.75
N LEU A 13 -13.05 -3.21 -38.42
CA LEU A 13 -13.90 -4.01 -37.53
C LEU A 13 -15.04 -3.13 -36.99
N ILE A 14 -15.93 -2.68 -37.86
CA ILE A 14 -17.20 -2.03 -37.44
C ILE A 14 -18.26 -2.47 -38.45
N PRO A 15 -19.01 -3.57 -38.16
CA PRO A 15 -20.45 -3.37 -37.98
C PRO A 15 -21.13 -4.37 -37.00
N LEU A 16 -20.40 -5.00 -36.07
CA LEU A 16 -21.03 -5.91 -35.09
C LEU A 16 -21.43 -5.24 -33.76
N LEU A 17 -20.89 -4.06 -33.45
CA LEU A 17 -21.20 -3.33 -32.21
C LEU A 17 -22.56 -2.61 -32.26
N VAL A 18 -23.05 -2.31 -33.46
CA VAL A 18 -24.35 -1.61 -33.66
C VAL A 18 -25.55 -2.51 -33.33
N LEU A 19 -25.42 -3.83 -33.51
CA LEU A 19 -26.51 -4.76 -33.21
C LEU A 19 -26.66 -5.05 -31.71
N PHE A 20 -25.61 -4.88 -30.91
CA PHE A 20 -25.67 -5.10 -29.45
C PHE A 20 -26.27 -3.91 -28.68
N LEU A 21 -26.22 -2.70 -29.24
CA LEU A 21 -26.77 -1.49 -28.60
C LEU A 21 -28.30 -1.39 -28.69
N ASN A 22 -28.95 -2.21 -29.53
CA ASN A 22 -30.40 -2.15 -29.75
C ASN A 22 -31.23 -3.04 -28.79
N GLN A 23 -30.59 -3.78 -27.88
CA GLN A 23 -31.28 -4.59 -26.86
C GLN A 23 -31.29 -3.96 -25.46
N ILE A 24 -30.74 -2.74 -25.31
CA ILE A 24 -30.75 -2.06 -24.03
C ILE A 24 -32.10 -1.33 -23.86
N PRO A 25 -32.90 -1.65 -22.82
CA PRO A 25 -34.18 -1.01 -22.58
C PRO A 25 -34.02 0.50 -22.42
N SER A 26 -34.92 1.26 -23.07
CA SER A 26 -34.92 2.73 -23.21
C SER A 26 -34.83 3.53 -21.90
N ARG A 27 -35.00 2.88 -20.75
CA ARG A 27 -34.82 3.49 -19.43
C ARG A 27 -33.37 3.78 -19.04
N TRP A 28 -32.38 3.15 -19.69
CA TRP A 28 -30.96 3.38 -19.42
C TRP A 28 -30.34 4.53 -20.23
N TRP A 29 -31.01 5.00 -21.28
CA TRP A 29 -30.50 6.09 -22.11
C TRP A 29 -30.46 7.44 -21.39
N GLN A 30 -31.32 7.67 -20.41
CA GLN A 30 -31.34 8.93 -19.65
C GLN A 30 -30.14 9.08 -18.70
N ALA A 31 -29.46 7.99 -18.32
CA ALA A 31 -28.26 8.04 -17.48
C ALA A 31 -26.97 8.34 -18.28
N PHE A 32 -26.96 8.04 -19.60
CA PHE A 32 -25.78 8.26 -20.45
C PHE A 32 -25.85 9.56 -21.28
N ALA A 33 -27.04 10.10 -21.56
CA ALA A 33 -27.21 11.31 -22.36
C ALA A 33 -26.75 12.61 -21.67
N PHE A 34 -26.41 12.57 -20.38
CA PHE A 34 -25.84 13.70 -19.63
C PHE A 34 -24.39 13.46 -19.17
N ALA A 35 -23.62 12.65 -19.90
CA ALA A 35 -22.17 12.68 -19.76
C ALA A 35 -21.63 13.89 -20.57
N PRO A 36 -21.12 14.96 -19.94
CA PRO A 36 -20.61 16.12 -20.65
C PRO A 36 -19.41 15.72 -21.54
N THR A 37 -19.59 15.82 -22.86
CA THR A 37 -18.61 15.44 -23.88
C THR A 37 -17.42 16.39 -24.02
N ASN A 38 -17.27 17.39 -23.14
CA ASN A 38 -16.18 18.37 -23.19
C ASN A 38 -15.48 18.57 -21.83
N HIS A 39 -15.22 17.49 -21.10
CA HIS A 39 -14.14 17.52 -20.11
C HIS A 39 -12.93 16.78 -20.68
N VAL A 40 -12.09 17.53 -21.40
CA VAL A 40 -10.65 17.34 -21.32
C VAL A 40 -10.33 17.25 -19.83
N LEU A 41 -10.15 16.03 -19.34
CA LEU A 41 -9.59 15.77 -18.02
C LEU A 41 -8.14 16.22 -18.09
N LEU A 42 -7.93 17.53 -17.95
CA LEU A 42 -6.81 18.04 -17.18
C LEU A 42 -6.97 17.39 -15.82
N TYR A 43 -6.36 16.21 -15.65
CA TYR A 43 -6.14 15.61 -14.36
C TYR A 43 -5.41 16.68 -13.57
N ARG A 44 -6.17 17.35 -12.70
CA ARG A 44 -5.64 18.23 -11.67
C ARG A 44 -4.74 17.34 -10.85
N THR A 45 -3.47 17.30 -11.22
CA THR A 45 -2.41 16.73 -10.40
C THR A 45 -2.55 17.42 -9.06
N PHE A 46 -2.95 16.67 -8.04
CA PHE A 46 -2.89 17.14 -6.67
C PHE A 46 -1.41 17.48 -6.43
N SER A 47 -1.09 18.78 -6.55
CA SER A 47 0.23 19.29 -6.26
C SER A 47 0.50 18.95 -4.81
N ASN A 48 1.58 18.21 -4.58
CA ASN A 48 2.04 17.77 -3.28
C ASN A 48 2.72 18.96 -2.56
N ASP A 49 2.06 20.12 -2.50
CA ASP A 49 2.57 21.37 -1.93
C ASP A 49 2.30 21.45 -0.42
N LYS A 50 2.83 20.50 0.34
CA LYS A 50 3.05 20.67 1.78
C LYS A 50 4.52 20.55 2.16
N ARG A 51 5.40 21.04 1.29
CA ARG A 51 6.85 21.15 1.57
C ARG A 51 7.46 22.46 1.06
N ALA A 52 6.78 23.58 1.30
CA ALA A 52 7.36 24.91 1.17
C ALA A 52 6.62 25.90 2.08
N SER A 53 6.92 25.87 3.38
CA SER A 53 6.68 27.00 4.28
C SER A 53 7.67 26.93 5.43
N VAL A 54 8.94 26.99 5.08
CA VAL A 54 9.99 27.45 5.98
C VAL A 54 10.67 28.59 5.24
N ARG A 55 10.81 29.73 5.92
CA ARG A 55 11.58 30.94 5.56
C ARG A 55 10.75 32.10 5.00
N ALA A 56 10.22 32.92 5.91
CA ALA A 56 10.27 34.39 5.82
C ALA A 56 9.73 35.03 7.10
N SER A 57 10.61 35.30 8.07
CA SER A 57 10.46 36.40 9.04
C SER A 57 11.77 36.56 9.82
N MET A 58 12.77 37.16 9.16
CA MET A 58 13.83 37.90 9.86
C MET A 58 13.44 39.37 9.80
N SER A 59 13.20 39.98 10.97
CA SER A 59 13.23 41.42 11.15
C SER A 59 13.92 41.70 12.47
N SER A 60 15.14 42.25 12.34
CA SER A 60 15.74 43.29 13.17
C SER A 60 15.38 43.35 14.66
N ASN A 61 16.33 42.99 15.51
CA ASN A 61 16.77 43.95 16.53
C ASN A 61 18.25 43.73 16.85
N GLN A 62 18.97 44.82 16.67
CA GLN A 62 20.39 45.01 16.85
C GLN A 62 20.53 45.80 18.15
N GLN A 63 21.19 45.22 19.14
CA GLN A 63 21.85 45.98 20.20
C GLN A 63 23.20 45.34 20.51
N ASP A 64 24.15 46.23 20.60
CA ASP A 64 25.59 46.11 20.77
C ASP A 64 25.97 45.40 22.07
N GLU A 65 27.12 44.69 22.08
CA GLU A 65 28.01 44.51 23.23
C GLU A 65 29.35 43.88 22.76
N GLU A 66 30.41 44.21 23.48
CA GLU A 66 31.85 44.20 23.18
C GLU A 66 32.58 42.86 22.84
N PRO A 67 33.86 42.91 22.38
CA PRO A 67 34.68 41.74 22.09
C PRO A 67 35.53 41.32 23.30
N THR A 68 35.14 40.25 24.00
CA THR A 68 36.03 39.59 24.96
C THR A 68 36.16 38.08 24.73
N ARG A 69 37.42 37.70 24.52
CA ARG A 69 38.09 36.42 24.81
C ARG A 69 37.45 35.09 24.37
N ARG A 70 38.17 34.47 23.44
CA ARG A 70 38.30 33.02 23.21
C ARG A 70 38.03 32.17 24.46
N GLY A 71 37.02 31.31 24.39
CA GLY A 71 36.96 30.09 25.20
C GLY A 71 35.63 29.85 25.91
N ASP A 72 34.50 29.87 25.21
CA ASP A 72 33.29 29.21 25.74
C ASP A 72 32.43 28.64 24.60
N LEU A 73 32.61 27.34 24.43
CA LEU A 73 31.97 26.50 23.44
C LEU A 73 30.56 26.14 23.96
N VAL A 74 29.57 26.91 23.49
CA VAL A 74 28.16 26.51 23.29
C VAL A 74 27.50 25.79 24.48
N LYS A 75 27.07 26.56 25.48
CA LYS A 75 26.03 26.15 26.44
C LYS A 75 24.67 26.54 25.86
N THR A 76 23.81 25.58 25.56
CA THR A 76 22.41 25.83 25.18
C THR A 76 21.59 26.21 26.41
N LEU A 77 20.69 27.19 26.24
CA LEU A 77 19.96 27.95 27.27
C LEU A 77 19.05 27.16 28.25
N ASN A 78 18.98 25.83 28.20
CA ASN A 78 18.21 25.01 29.16
C ASN A 78 19.01 23.81 29.71
N GLY A 79 20.34 23.91 29.85
CA GLY A 79 21.12 23.06 30.76
C GLY A 79 21.16 21.54 30.48
N GLY A 80 20.67 21.08 29.33
CA GLY A 80 20.87 19.70 28.89
C GLY A 80 22.02 19.63 27.90
N THR A 81 23.12 18.96 28.25
CA THR A 81 24.11 18.50 27.26
C THR A 81 23.36 17.80 26.14
N ALA A 82 23.40 18.37 24.93
CA ALA A 82 22.66 17.84 23.80
C ALA A 82 23.01 16.36 23.62
N MET A 83 22.01 15.48 23.82
CA MET A 83 22.09 14.02 23.65
C MET A 83 22.82 13.59 22.37
N ILE A 84 22.82 14.46 21.35
CA ILE A 84 23.55 14.31 20.10
C ILE A 84 25.07 14.17 20.31
N PHE A 85 25.69 14.98 21.18
CA PHE A 85 27.13 14.92 21.42
C PHE A 85 27.51 13.79 22.39
N GLU A 86 26.61 13.41 23.31
CA GLU A 86 26.84 12.27 24.19
C GLU A 86 26.77 10.94 23.43
N MET A 87 25.80 10.80 22.51
CA MET A 87 25.71 9.67 21.58
C MET A 87 26.96 9.56 20.70
N ALA A 88 27.49 10.68 20.20
CA ALA A 88 28.69 10.70 19.38
C ALA A 88 29.95 10.27 20.16
N ARG A 89 30.08 10.64 21.43
CA ARG A 89 31.20 10.17 22.28
C ARG A 89 31.13 8.68 22.55
N ARG A 90 29.92 8.14 22.76
CA ARG A 90 29.74 6.69 23.02
C ARG A 90 30.08 5.82 21.82
N SER A 91 30.01 6.34 20.60
CA SER A 91 30.36 5.60 19.38
C SER A 91 31.87 5.46 19.08
N PHE A 92 32.76 6.23 19.73
CA PHE A 92 34.20 6.19 19.45
C PHE A 92 35.07 5.71 20.64
N GLY A 93 34.45 5.24 21.73
CA GLY A 93 35.19 4.62 22.83
C GLY A 93 35.69 3.21 22.46
N PRO A 94 36.91 2.81 22.86
CA PRO A 94 37.39 1.43 22.68
C PRO A 94 36.63 0.50 23.64
N SER A 95 35.47 0.02 23.20
CA SER A 95 34.74 -1.04 23.88
C SER A 95 35.38 -2.39 23.53
N SER A 96 36.27 -2.88 24.40
CA SER A 96 36.57 -4.31 24.49
C SER A 96 35.25 -5.05 24.78
N ASP A 97 34.97 -6.09 24.00
CA ASP A 97 33.82 -6.99 24.14
C ASP A 97 32.46 -6.47 23.63
N SER A 98 32.49 -5.88 22.44
CA SER A 98 31.29 -5.81 21.60
C SER A 98 31.32 -6.97 20.60
N THR A 99 30.44 -7.94 20.82
CA THR A 99 29.97 -8.88 19.80
C THR A 99 29.21 -8.09 18.73
N PHE A 100 29.95 -7.34 17.91
CA PHE A 100 29.44 -6.72 16.70
C PHE A 100 28.96 -7.85 15.78
N LEU A 101 27.64 -8.05 15.71
CA LEU A 101 27.07 -8.81 14.62
C LEU A 101 27.51 -8.10 13.33
N PRO A 102 28.23 -8.80 12.43
CA PRO A 102 28.88 -8.16 11.30
C PRO A 102 27.85 -7.43 10.45
N ARG A 103 28.13 -6.16 10.17
CA ARG A 103 27.36 -5.34 9.24
C ARG A 103 27.29 -6.10 7.90
N TRP A 104 26.07 -6.37 7.43
CA TRP A 104 25.84 -7.18 6.24
C TRP A 104 26.55 -6.56 5.02
N HIS A 105 27.57 -7.25 4.49
CA HIS A 105 28.37 -6.82 3.34
C HIS A 105 27.95 -7.59 2.08
N PRO A 106 27.37 -6.96 1.05
CA PRO A 106 26.89 -7.64 -0.15
C PRO A 106 28.01 -8.24 -1.05
N PHE A 107 29.28 -7.89 -0.82
CA PHE A 107 30.40 -8.29 -1.69
C PHE A 107 31.19 -9.52 -1.21
N ARG A 108 30.92 -10.05 -0.01
CA ARG A 108 31.42 -11.37 0.38
C ARG A 108 30.31 -12.36 0.11
N GLY A 109 30.52 -13.22 -0.89
CA GLY A 109 29.56 -14.20 -1.37
C GLY A 109 28.77 -14.82 -0.21
N ILE A 110 27.44 -14.86 -0.40
CA ILE A 110 26.51 -15.48 0.54
C ILE A 110 27.10 -16.84 0.92
N SER A 111 27.40 -17.03 2.20
CA SER A 111 27.87 -18.32 2.71
C SER A 111 26.96 -19.42 2.15
N PRO A 112 27.49 -20.44 1.47
CA PRO A 112 26.67 -21.57 1.02
C PRO A 112 26.07 -22.33 2.22
N TYR A 113 26.63 -22.13 3.42
CA TYR A 113 26.19 -22.71 4.68
C TYR A 113 25.49 -21.67 5.56
N ASN A 114 24.47 -20.99 5.04
CA ASN A 114 23.46 -20.36 5.89
C ASN A 114 22.06 -20.86 5.51
N PRO A 115 21.61 -22.00 6.06
CA PRO A 115 20.35 -22.66 5.67
C PRO A 115 19.12 -21.79 5.92
N ASN A 116 19.24 -20.75 6.76
CA ASN A 116 18.16 -19.84 7.11
C ASN A 116 18.13 -18.54 6.29
N PHE A 117 19.04 -18.35 5.31
CA PHE A 117 18.93 -17.26 4.34
C PHE A 117 17.92 -17.60 3.22
N ARG A 118 16.68 -17.82 3.64
CA ARG A 118 15.47 -17.37 2.94
C ARG A 118 15.32 -17.87 1.50
N THR A 119 15.22 -19.18 1.31
CA THR A 119 14.52 -19.72 0.12
C THR A 119 13.05 -19.28 0.10
N GLN A 120 12.50 -18.95 1.27
CA GLN A 120 11.18 -18.35 1.42
C GLN A 120 11.31 -16.91 1.93
N PRO A 121 10.63 -15.92 1.31
CA PRO A 121 10.49 -14.60 1.90
C PRO A 121 9.86 -14.76 3.29
N PRO A 122 10.20 -13.89 4.27
CA PRO A 122 9.59 -13.95 5.58
C PRO A 122 8.05 -13.88 5.46
N PRO A 123 7.31 -14.60 6.33
CA PRO A 123 5.86 -14.51 6.33
C PRO A 123 5.46 -13.05 6.49
N MET A 124 4.65 -12.54 5.55
CA MET A 124 4.30 -11.13 5.51
C MET A 124 3.03 -10.89 6.32
N ASP A 125 3.09 -9.95 7.26
CA ASP A 125 1.95 -9.56 8.09
C ASP A 125 0.80 -8.99 7.24
N PRO A 126 -0.46 -9.07 7.71
CA PRO A 126 -1.59 -8.41 7.05
C PRO A 126 -1.31 -6.93 6.75
N GLN A 127 -0.70 -6.22 7.70
CA GLN A 127 -0.35 -4.81 7.50
C GLN A 127 0.70 -4.59 6.41
N GLY A 128 1.64 -5.53 6.24
CA GLY A 128 2.64 -5.52 5.17
C GLY A 128 2.00 -5.71 3.79
N TYR A 129 1.02 -6.60 3.70
CA TYR A 129 0.19 -6.76 2.49
C TYR A 129 -0.58 -5.48 2.16
N ALA A 130 -1.32 -4.92 3.12
CA ALA A 130 -2.06 -3.68 2.93
C ALA A 130 -1.16 -2.54 2.42
N GLY A 131 -0.02 -2.31 3.07
CA GLY A 131 0.94 -1.28 2.66
C GLY A 131 1.47 -1.51 1.24
N THR A 132 1.79 -2.76 0.89
CA THR A 132 2.28 -3.12 -0.45
C THR A 132 1.22 -2.91 -1.53
N ILE A 133 -0.02 -3.32 -1.29
CA ILE A 133 -1.13 -3.14 -2.23
C ILE A 133 -1.34 -1.65 -2.47
N TRP A 134 -1.52 -0.85 -1.42
CA TRP A 134 -1.79 0.58 -1.53
C TRP A 134 -0.65 1.38 -2.15
N LYS A 135 0.60 1.10 -1.77
CA LYS A 135 1.78 1.76 -2.35
C LYS A 135 1.81 1.60 -3.87
N ASN A 136 1.42 0.44 -4.37
CA ASN A 136 1.45 0.14 -5.80
C ASN A 136 0.19 0.59 -6.53
N ALA A 137 -0.99 0.43 -5.91
CA ALA A 137 -2.26 0.89 -6.46
C ALA A 137 -2.31 2.41 -6.66
N ARG A 138 -1.65 3.20 -5.80
CA ARG A 138 -1.64 4.68 -5.92
C ARG A 138 -0.76 5.23 -7.03
N LYS A 139 0.25 4.48 -7.50
CA LYS A 139 1.13 4.94 -8.58
C LYS A 139 0.30 5.27 -9.83
N SER A 140 0.60 6.40 -10.47
CA SER A 140 -0.02 6.79 -11.74
C SER A 140 0.69 6.11 -12.91
N ALA A 141 -0.05 5.81 -13.98
CA ALA A 141 0.47 5.34 -15.27
C ALA A 141 1.43 4.12 -15.24
N GLN A 142 1.33 3.23 -14.24
CA GLN A 142 2.18 2.04 -14.14
C GLN A 142 1.34 0.75 -14.03
N PRO A 143 0.82 0.22 -15.16
CA PRO A 143 -0.05 -0.97 -15.16
C PRO A 143 0.66 -2.21 -14.60
N ALA A 144 1.99 -2.32 -14.76
CA ALA A 144 2.76 -3.40 -14.15
C ALA A 144 2.69 -3.39 -12.61
N MET A 145 2.65 -2.21 -11.99
CA MET A 145 2.55 -2.07 -10.54
C MET A 145 1.14 -2.35 -10.04
N TRP A 146 0.11 -1.99 -10.80
CA TRP A 146 -1.27 -2.33 -10.48
C TRP A 146 -1.49 -3.84 -10.54
N ARG A 147 -0.96 -4.51 -11.57
CA ARG A 147 -0.97 -5.98 -11.65
C ARG A 147 -0.19 -6.62 -10.52
N TYR A 148 0.92 -6.01 -10.10
CA TYR A 148 1.66 -6.47 -8.92
C TYR A 148 0.84 -6.33 -7.64
N ALA A 149 0.10 -5.23 -7.46
CA ALA A 149 -0.82 -5.06 -6.34
C ALA A 149 -1.89 -6.17 -6.30
N LEU A 150 -2.49 -6.51 -7.45
CA LEU A 150 -3.45 -7.61 -7.55
C LEU A 150 -2.81 -8.97 -7.26
N ARG A 151 -1.60 -9.26 -7.76
CA ARG A 151 -0.87 -10.48 -7.38
C ARG A 151 -0.58 -10.55 -5.88
N SER A 152 -0.26 -9.43 -5.25
CA SER A 152 -0.08 -9.36 -3.79
C SER A 152 -1.38 -9.64 -3.04
N TYR A 153 -2.51 -9.14 -3.54
CA TYR A 153 -3.83 -9.46 -3.01
C TYR A 153 -4.17 -10.95 -3.18
N ASP A 154 -3.95 -11.53 -4.37
CA ASP A 154 -4.24 -12.93 -4.66
C ASP A 154 -3.39 -13.90 -3.80
N ARG A 155 -2.16 -13.53 -3.46
CA ARG A 155 -1.32 -14.31 -2.53
C ARG A 155 -1.91 -14.42 -1.13
N MET A 156 -2.75 -13.46 -0.70
CA MET A 156 -3.49 -13.57 0.56
C MET A 156 -4.69 -14.53 0.44
N VAL A 157 -5.20 -14.74 -0.79
CA VAL A 157 -6.37 -15.59 -1.05
C VAL A 157 -6.02 -17.05 -0.89
N MET A 158 -4.86 -17.45 -1.40
CA MET A 158 -4.50 -18.84 -1.58
C MET A 158 -4.52 -19.57 -0.23
N PRO A 159 -5.46 -20.51 -0.01
CA PRO A 159 -5.23 -21.52 1.00
C PRO A 159 -3.92 -22.20 0.59
N THR A 160 -2.92 -22.19 1.47
CA THR A 160 -1.73 -23.00 1.25
C THR A 160 -2.18 -24.46 1.36
N ASN A 161 -2.61 -25.03 0.23
CA ASN A 161 -2.92 -26.45 0.09
C ASN A 161 -1.68 -27.32 0.33
N THR A 162 -0.50 -26.68 0.36
CA THR A 162 0.77 -27.21 0.81
C THR A 162 0.72 -27.43 2.33
N THR A 163 0.68 -28.71 2.70
CA THR A 163 0.80 -29.29 4.05
C THR A 163 -0.45 -29.27 4.93
N ALA A 164 -1.46 -30.04 4.51
CA ALA A 164 -2.47 -30.63 5.38
C ALA A 164 -1.90 -31.62 6.44
N THR A 165 -0.59 -31.59 6.73
CA THR A 165 0.10 -32.63 7.53
C THR A 165 0.25 -32.26 9.01
N SER A 166 0.02 -31.03 9.44
CA SER A 166 0.18 -30.72 10.87
C SER A 166 -0.58 -29.47 11.30
N GLY A 167 -1.86 -29.62 11.65
CA GLY A 167 -2.63 -28.91 12.70
C GLY A 167 -2.46 -27.40 12.97
N SER A 168 -1.73 -26.67 12.14
CA SER A 168 -1.29 -25.32 12.38
C SER A 168 -1.95 -24.43 11.34
N SER A 169 -3.01 -23.74 11.75
CA SER A 169 -3.72 -22.71 10.97
C SER A 169 -2.86 -21.48 10.64
N VAL A 170 -1.54 -21.59 10.78
CA VAL A 170 -0.54 -20.56 10.57
C VAL A 170 -0.27 -20.48 9.07
N GLY A 171 -1.06 -19.67 8.36
CA GLY A 171 -0.74 -19.38 6.97
C GLY A 171 -1.74 -18.51 6.22
N ARG A 172 -3.02 -18.53 6.61
CA ARG A 172 -4.02 -17.69 5.93
C ARG A 172 -4.06 -16.29 6.56
N VAL A 173 -3.45 -15.34 5.86
CA VAL A 173 -3.52 -13.92 6.23
C VAL A 173 -4.95 -13.44 6.02
N GLU A 174 -5.63 -13.02 7.09
CA GLU A 174 -7.00 -12.53 7.00
C GLU A 174 -7.06 -11.21 6.22
N ARG A 175 -7.93 -11.16 5.20
CA ARG A 175 -8.21 -9.92 4.46
C ARG A 175 -9.13 -9.00 5.25
N THR A 176 -8.68 -7.76 5.40
CA THR A 176 -9.43 -6.63 5.97
C THR A 176 -9.90 -5.67 4.87
N ASN A 177 -10.81 -4.74 5.20
CA ASN A 177 -11.36 -3.73 4.28
C ASN A 177 -10.28 -2.94 3.52
N ILE A 178 -9.17 -2.62 4.19
CA ILE A 178 -8.04 -1.89 3.60
C ILE A 178 -7.45 -2.64 2.40
N HIS A 179 -7.43 -3.98 2.43
CA HIS A 179 -6.92 -4.79 1.33
C HIS A 179 -7.87 -4.76 0.13
N TYR A 180 -9.17 -4.90 0.39
CA TYR A 180 -10.22 -4.87 -0.64
C TYR A 180 -10.24 -3.52 -1.36
N GLU A 181 -10.22 -2.41 -0.61
CA GLU A 181 -10.18 -1.06 -1.18
C GLU A 181 -8.96 -0.85 -2.08
N GLY A 182 -7.77 -1.24 -1.62
CA GLY A 182 -6.54 -1.11 -2.40
C GLY A 182 -6.57 -1.95 -3.69
N ALA A 183 -7.15 -3.15 -3.64
CA ALA A 183 -7.30 -4.03 -4.80
C ALA A 183 -8.34 -3.47 -5.79
N LEU A 184 -9.49 -2.97 -5.31
CA LEU A 184 -10.51 -2.33 -6.15
C LEU A 184 -9.97 -1.10 -6.89
N VAL A 185 -9.13 -0.28 -6.23
CA VAL A 185 -8.43 0.84 -6.87
C VAL A 185 -7.46 0.36 -7.98
N ALA A 186 -6.80 -0.79 -7.79
CA ALA A 186 -5.94 -1.35 -8.82
C ALA A 186 -6.77 -1.90 -10.02
N CYS A 187 -7.89 -2.58 -9.75
CA CYS A 187 -8.79 -3.09 -10.79
C CYS A 187 -9.39 -1.94 -11.63
N SER A 188 -9.85 -0.87 -11.00
CA SER A 188 -10.44 0.28 -11.71
C SER A 188 -9.44 0.96 -12.65
N LYS A 189 -8.18 1.06 -12.24
CA LYS A 189 -7.09 1.59 -13.07
C LYS A 189 -6.67 0.65 -14.21
N LEU A 190 -6.78 -0.66 -14.03
CA LEU A 190 -6.48 -1.65 -15.07
C LEU A 190 -7.64 -1.88 -16.05
N GLY A 191 -8.86 -1.47 -15.69
CA GLY A 191 -10.07 -1.78 -16.45
C GLY A 191 -10.56 -3.23 -16.25
N GLU A 192 -10.11 -3.91 -15.21
CA GLU A 192 -10.48 -5.30 -14.88
C GLU A 192 -11.78 -5.32 -14.05
N TRP A 193 -12.91 -5.01 -14.68
CA TRP A 193 -14.21 -4.89 -14.01
C TRP A 193 -14.74 -6.22 -13.47
N GLU A 194 -14.50 -7.34 -14.16
CA GLU A 194 -14.93 -8.67 -13.73
C GLU A 194 -14.32 -9.04 -12.37
N LYS A 195 -13.01 -8.82 -12.23
CA LYS A 195 -12.28 -9.04 -10.98
C LYS A 195 -12.73 -8.08 -9.88
N ALA A 196 -13.09 -6.84 -10.23
CA ALA A 196 -13.65 -5.90 -9.26
C ALA A 196 -15.01 -6.39 -8.71
N LEU A 197 -15.88 -6.95 -9.56
CA LEU A 197 -17.15 -7.54 -9.14
C LEU A 197 -16.95 -8.78 -8.26
N GLU A 198 -15.97 -9.64 -8.59
CA GLU A 198 -15.62 -10.78 -7.75
C GLU A 198 -15.23 -10.32 -6.34
N ILE A 199 -14.29 -9.37 -6.23
CA ILE A 199 -13.84 -8.81 -4.95
C ILE A 199 -15.02 -8.17 -4.19
N TYR A 200 -15.91 -7.47 -4.88
CA TYR A 200 -17.08 -6.86 -4.26
C TYR A 200 -18.04 -7.90 -3.67
N ASN A 201 -18.29 -8.99 -4.40
CA ASN A 201 -19.13 -10.09 -3.93
C ASN A 201 -18.51 -10.80 -2.71
N GLU A 202 -17.18 -10.96 -2.67
CA GLU A 202 -16.48 -11.49 -1.49
C GLU A 202 -16.72 -10.62 -0.25
N VAL A 203 -16.65 -9.30 -0.39
CA VAL A 203 -16.90 -8.35 0.71
C VAL A 203 -18.34 -8.45 1.21
N GLN A 204 -19.32 -8.44 0.28
CA GLN A 204 -20.74 -8.59 0.60
C GLN A 204 -21.02 -9.90 1.34
N GLN A 205 -20.45 -11.02 0.88
CA GLN A 205 -20.60 -12.30 1.57
C GLN A 205 -19.99 -12.28 2.98
N LYS A 206 -18.84 -11.63 3.17
CA LYS A 206 -18.20 -11.49 4.49
C LYS A 206 -19.07 -10.65 5.43
N GLU A 207 -19.68 -9.59 4.93
CA GLU A 207 -20.58 -8.70 5.69
C GLU A 207 -21.88 -9.42 6.09
N ASN A 208 -22.54 -10.10 5.15
CA ASN A 208 -23.74 -10.89 5.44
C ASN A 208 -23.48 -11.96 6.50
N LYS A 209 -22.36 -12.67 6.38
CA LYS A 209 -21.94 -13.67 7.38
C LYS A 209 -21.65 -13.05 8.75
N TRP A 210 -21.21 -11.79 8.81
CA TRP A 210 -21.04 -11.08 10.07
C TRP A 210 -22.40 -10.72 10.69
N LEU A 211 -23.33 -10.19 9.90
CA LEU A 211 -24.70 -9.87 10.34
C LEU A 211 -25.44 -11.10 10.88
N ASP A 212 -25.32 -12.24 10.21
CA ASP A 212 -25.93 -13.50 10.65
C ASP A 212 -25.43 -13.92 12.04
N ARG A 213 -24.11 -13.82 12.28
CA ARG A 213 -23.52 -14.13 13.58
C ARG A 213 -24.06 -13.20 14.68
N VAL A 214 -24.05 -11.89 14.43
CA VAL A 214 -24.56 -10.89 15.39
C VAL A 214 -26.05 -11.14 15.72
N SER A 215 -26.85 -11.49 14.72
CA SER A 215 -28.27 -11.86 14.90
C SER A 215 -28.43 -13.09 15.81
N THR A 216 -27.66 -14.15 15.57
CA THR A 216 -27.72 -15.38 16.40
C THR A 216 -27.25 -15.13 17.84
N GLU A 217 -26.21 -14.31 18.04
CA GLU A 217 -25.72 -13.94 19.37
C GLU A 217 -26.76 -13.13 20.17
N SER A 218 -27.45 -12.21 19.50
CA SER A 218 -28.54 -11.44 20.10
C SER A 218 -29.72 -12.32 20.50
N ALA A 219 -30.09 -13.28 19.65
CA ALA A 219 -31.16 -14.23 19.93
C ALA A 219 -30.81 -15.18 21.10
N THR A 220 -29.57 -15.67 21.17
CA THR A 220 -29.11 -16.54 22.27
C THR A 220 -29.01 -15.79 23.60
N LYS A 221 -28.54 -14.53 23.59
CA LYS A 221 -28.50 -13.67 24.79
C LYS A 221 -29.90 -13.40 25.33
N SER A 222 -30.88 -13.11 24.47
CA SER A 222 -32.29 -12.94 24.84
C SER A 222 -32.87 -14.21 25.49
N ARG A 223 -32.63 -15.38 24.89
CA ARG A 223 -33.06 -16.69 25.46
C ARG A 223 -32.42 -16.97 26.83
N ARG A 224 -31.13 -16.65 27.00
CA ARG A 224 -30.42 -16.83 28.28
C ARG A 224 -30.97 -15.92 29.38
N SER A 225 -31.41 -14.71 29.04
CA SER A 225 -32.04 -13.80 30.01
C SER A 225 -33.42 -14.28 30.47
N ARG A 226 -34.22 -14.88 29.58
CA ARG A 226 -35.55 -15.41 29.94
C ARG A 226 -35.50 -16.64 30.84
N ARG A 227 -34.41 -17.41 30.84
CA ARG A 227 -34.25 -18.58 31.73
C ARG A 227 -33.87 -18.23 33.17
N LYS A 228 -33.58 -16.96 33.48
CA LYS A 228 -33.14 -16.52 34.82
C LYS A 228 -34.28 -16.00 35.70
N TYR A 229 -35.51 -16.00 35.19
CA TYR A 229 -36.75 -15.66 35.89
C TYR A 229 -37.72 -16.82 35.73
#